data_AF-A0A2J7ZUJ4-F1
#
_entry.id   AF-A0A2J7ZUJ4-F1
#
_cell.length_a   1.000
_cell.length_b   1.000
_cell.length_c   1.000
_cell.angle_alpha   90.00
_cell.angle_beta   90.00
_cell.angle_gamma   90.00
#
_symmetry.space_group_name_H-M   'P 1'
#
loop_
_entity.id
_entity.type
_entity.pdbx_description
1 polymer ?
#
loop_
_entity_poly.entity_id
_entity_poly.type
_entity_poly.pdbx_seq_one_letter_code
_entity_poly.pdbx_strand_id
1 'polypeptide(L)'
;MLRQPTILRSSSQRRAELFDSQEFDAIRLVNTLYPDEASLTDLDKFIGVLKKQIQQVDHEIFNAVRSQGGAHARARQDLSVAHGQITELFSKVRDIQRKSEESEAMVQEICRDIKKLDYAKRHLTNSITALRRLAMLTAAVT
;
A
#
# COMPACT_ATOMS: atom_id res chain seq x y z
N MET A 1 64.85 -5.76 -17.11
CA MET A 1 63.48 -6.33 -17.09
C MET A 1 62.86 -6.07 -15.72
N LEU A 2 62.53 -4.80 -15.40
CA LEU A 2 61.82 -4.48 -14.15
C LEU A 2 60.33 -4.33 -14.46
N ARG A 3 59.56 -5.29 -13.95
CA ARG A 3 58.12 -5.41 -14.12
C ARG A 3 57.46 -4.30 -13.28
N GLN A 4 56.96 -3.26 -13.93
CA GLN A 4 56.09 -2.27 -13.27
C GLN A 4 54.82 -2.98 -12.77
N PRO A 5 54.43 -2.87 -11.48
CA PRO A 5 53.11 -3.29 -11.05
C PRO A 5 52.08 -2.29 -11.60
N THR A 6 51.50 -2.64 -12.73
CA THR A 6 50.45 -1.90 -13.46
C THR A 6 49.09 -1.90 -12.74
N ILE A 7 49.04 -1.62 -11.43
CA ILE A 7 47.79 -1.67 -10.66
C ILE A 7 47.07 -0.30 -10.65
N LEU A 8 47.77 0.81 -10.85
CA LEU A 8 47.17 2.15 -10.87
C LEU A 8 46.46 2.52 -12.20
N ARG A 9 46.32 1.58 -13.14
CA ARG A 9 45.45 1.72 -14.32
C ARG A 9 44.12 0.99 -14.22
N SER A 10 43.88 0.17 -13.20
CA SER A 10 42.65 -0.61 -13.12
C SER A 10 41.49 0.23 -12.58
N SER A 11 40.51 0.44 -13.45
CA SER A 11 39.08 0.68 -13.21
C SER A 11 38.66 1.01 -11.77
N SER A 12 37.99 2.16 -11.61
CA SER A 12 37.39 2.67 -10.37
C SER A 12 36.63 1.62 -9.52
N GLN A 13 36.13 0.54 -10.16
CA GLN A 13 35.47 -0.60 -9.53
C GLN A 13 36.39 -1.46 -8.61
N ARG A 14 37.65 -1.74 -8.99
CA ARG A 14 38.55 -2.55 -8.14
C ARG A 14 39.01 -1.85 -6.86
N ARG A 15 38.94 -0.51 -6.83
CA ARG A 15 39.30 0.30 -5.67
C ARG A 15 38.16 0.34 -4.64
N ALA A 16 36.90 0.37 -5.09
CA ALA A 16 35.74 0.34 -4.21
C ALA A 16 35.68 -0.95 -3.38
N GLU A 17 35.89 -2.10 -4.02
CA GLU A 17 35.95 -3.42 -3.34
C GLU A 17 37.07 -3.51 -2.29
N LEU A 18 38.15 -2.75 -2.47
CA LEU A 18 39.29 -2.74 -1.54
C LEU A 18 38.95 -2.01 -0.24
N PHE A 19 38.25 -0.87 -0.34
CA PHE A 19 37.84 -0.06 0.81
C PHE A 19 36.62 -0.64 1.55
N ASP A 20 35.80 -1.47 0.88
CA ASP A 20 34.62 -2.12 1.46
C ASP A 20 34.90 -3.48 2.13
N SER A 21 36.17 -3.94 2.15
CA SER A 21 36.52 -5.23 2.77
C SER A 21 36.55 -5.16 4.31
N GLN A 22 36.05 -6.20 4.99
CA GLN A 22 36.10 -6.32 6.45
C GLN A 22 37.53 -6.40 7.02
N GLU A 23 38.52 -6.73 6.18
CA GLU A 23 39.94 -6.91 6.53
C GLU A 23 40.81 -5.73 6.06
N PHE A 24 40.21 -4.57 5.78
CA PHE A 24 40.93 -3.40 5.28
C PHE A 24 42.04 -2.95 6.26
N ASP A 25 43.30 -3.06 5.82
CA ASP A 25 44.47 -2.57 6.54
C ASP A 25 45.13 -1.43 5.75
N ALA A 26 44.92 -0.21 6.25
CA ALA A 26 45.45 1.01 5.65
C ALA A 26 46.99 1.01 5.58
N ILE A 27 47.68 0.42 6.57
CA ILE A 27 49.15 0.42 6.63
C ILE A 27 49.70 -0.55 5.59
N ARG A 28 49.13 -1.76 5.49
CA ARG A 28 49.49 -2.71 4.42
C ARG A 28 49.20 -2.14 3.04
N LEU A 29 48.08 -1.44 2.86
CA LEU A 29 47.74 -0.80 1.60
C LEU A 29 48.79 0.26 1.21
N VAL A 30 49.12 1.17 2.12
CA VAL A 30 50.09 2.25 1.87
C VAL A 30 51.46 1.66 1.55
N ASN A 31 51.93 0.68 2.32
CA ASN A 31 53.23 0.02 2.08
C ASN A 31 53.26 -0.80 0.78
N THR A 32 52.11 -1.27 0.30
CA THR A 32 51.99 -1.97 -1.00
C THR A 32 51.97 -0.98 -2.17
N LEU A 33 51.38 0.20 -1.98
CA LEU A 33 51.30 1.26 -3.00
C LEU A 33 52.59 2.07 -3.10
N TYR A 34 53.33 2.24 -1.99
CA TYR A 34 54.53 3.05 -1.89
C TYR A 34 55.67 2.29 -1.20
N PRO A 35 56.35 1.35 -1.89
CA PRO A 35 57.38 0.49 -1.29
C PRO A 35 58.74 1.19 -1.12
N ASP A 36 59.01 2.21 -1.92
CA ASP A 36 60.31 2.89 -2.02
C ASP A 36 60.17 4.40 -2.17
N GLU A 37 61.24 5.15 -1.90
CA GLU A 37 61.21 6.62 -1.83
C GLU A 37 60.87 7.29 -3.19
N ALA A 38 61.20 6.64 -4.31
CA ALA A 38 60.86 7.18 -5.64
C ALA A 38 59.35 7.09 -5.92
N SER A 39 58.65 6.13 -5.31
CA SER A 39 57.20 5.98 -5.45
C SER A 39 56.38 7.10 -4.78
N LEU A 40 56.96 7.82 -3.80
CA LEU A 40 56.28 8.90 -3.06
C LEU A 40 56.06 10.19 -3.86
N THR A 41 56.65 10.32 -5.05
CA THR A 41 56.54 11.54 -5.87
C THR A 41 55.11 11.90 -6.31
N ASP A 42 54.20 10.93 -6.37
CA ASP A 42 52.79 11.14 -6.76
C ASP A 42 51.81 11.16 -5.56
N LEU A 43 52.32 11.20 -4.32
CA LEU A 43 51.51 11.14 -3.10
C LEU A 43 50.53 12.32 -2.98
N ASP A 44 50.95 13.54 -3.28
CA ASP A 44 50.09 14.74 -3.20
C ASP A 44 48.89 14.65 -4.15
N LYS A 45 49.10 14.10 -5.35
CA LYS A 45 48.02 13.88 -6.32
C LYS A 45 47.04 12.84 -5.80
N PHE A 46 47.54 11.76 -5.20
CA PHE A 46 46.71 10.71 -4.60
C PHE A 46 45.88 11.23 -3.42
N ILE A 47 46.47 12.03 -2.54
CA ILE A 47 45.76 12.72 -1.45
C ILE A 47 44.66 13.62 -2.02
N GLY A 48 44.93 14.34 -3.11
CA GLY A 48 43.94 15.15 -3.81
C GLY A 48 42.75 14.34 -4.32
N VAL A 49 43.00 13.16 -4.91
CA VAL A 49 41.95 12.23 -5.37
C VAL A 49 41.14 11.71 -4.19
N LEU A 50 41.78 11.31 -3.09
CA LEU A 50 41.09 10.85 -1.89
C LEU A 50 40.22 11.94 -1.27
N LYS A 51 40.72 13.17 -1.15
CA LYS A 51 39.92 14.30 -0.65
C LYS A 51 38.68 14.55 -1.49
N LYS A 52 38.81 14.48 -2.82
CA LYS A 52 37.67 14.62 -3.73
C LYS A 52 36.67 13.48 -3.56
N GLN A 53 37.16 12.26 -3.32
CA GLN A 53 36.33 11.08 -3.12
C GLN A 53 35.58 11.15 -1.78
N ILE A 54 36.23 11.61 -0.70
CA ILE A 54 35.59 11.88 0.59
C ILE A 54 34.46 12.90 0.41
N GLN A 55 34.73 14.02 -0.27
CA GLN A 55 33.71 15.05 -0.53
C GLN A 55 32.53 14.52 -1.35
N GLN A 56 32.79 13.63 -2.31
CA GLN A 56 31.73 13.00 -3.09
C GLN A 56 30.86 12.08 -2.22
N VAL A 57 31.49 11.21 -1.41
CA VAL A 57 30.78 10.29 -0.51
C VAL A 57 29.98 11.08 0.54
N ASP A 58 30.53 12.14 1.12
CA ASP A 58 29.81 13.02 2.05
C ASP A 58 28.56 13.62 1.39
N HIS A 59 28.64 14.01 0.12
CA HIS A 59 27.49 14.53 -0.63
C HIS A 59 26.44 13.45 -0.90
N GLU A 60 26.87 12.24 -1.24
CA GLU A 60 25.99 11.08 -1.43
C GLU A 60 25.28 10.69 -0.13
N ILE A 61 25.99 10.63 1.00
CA ILE A 61 25.43 10.39 2.33
C ILE A 61 24.40 11.47 2.68
N PHE A 62 24.74 12.75 2.49
CA PHE A 62 23.83 13.85 2.79
C PHE A 62 22.52 13.75 2.00
N ASN A 63 22.61 13.43 0.70
CA ASN A 63 21.45 13.26 -0.16
C ASN A 63 20.62 12.02 0.24
N ALA A 64 21.28 10.91 0.57
CA ALA A 64 20.61 9.69 1.03
C ALA A 64 19.82 9.95 2.32
N VAL A 65 20.43 10.54 3.34
CA VAL A 65 19.78 10.88 4.62
C VAL A 65 18.60 11.83 4.41
N ARG A 66 18.77 12.86 3.58
CA ARG A 66 17.69 13.82 3.27
C ARG A 66 16.50 13.15 2.56
N SER A 67 16.77 12.28 1.59
CA SER A 67 15.73 11.54 0.86
C SER A 67 14.97 10.56 1.77
N GLN A 68 15.68 9.91 2.68
CA GLN A 68 15.11 8.96 3.64
C GLN A 68 14.18 9.67 4.64
N GLY A 69 14.56 10.87 5.12
CA GLY A 69 13.72 11.69 5.98
C GLY A 69 12.39 12.10 5.33
N GLY A 70 12.41 12.50 4.05
CA GLY A 70 11.20 12.86 3.30
C GLY A 70 10.32 11.66 2.93
N ALA A 71 10.89 10.48 2.74
CA ALA A 71 10.13 9.25 2.51
C ALA A 71 9.36 8.80 3.76
N HIS A 72 9.97 8.89 4.95
CA HIS A 72 9.33 8.49 6.20
C HIS A 72 8.12 9.37 6.56
N ALA A 73 8.22 10.69 6.35
CA ALA A 73 7.12 11.62 6.58
C ALA A 73 5.92 11.34 5.66
N ARG A 74 6.18 11.06 4.37
CA ARG A 74 5.15 10.69 3.39
C ARG A 74 4.47 9.37 3.75
N ALA A 75 5.24 8.34 4.09
CA ALA A 75 4.69 7.05 4.51
C ALA A 75 3.78 7.17 5.75
N ARG A 76 4.14 8.02 6.72
CA ARG A 76 3.28 8.33 7.88
C ARG A 76 1.99 9.04 7.49
N GLN A 77 2.07 9.99 6.57
CA GLN A 77 0.90 10.70 6.05
C GLN A 77 -0.04 9.73 5.31
N ASP A 78 0.49 8.88 4.44
CA ASP A 78 -0.28 7.90 3.68
C ASP A 78 -0.99 6.91 4.62
N LEU A 79 -0.30 6.43 5.67
CA LEU A 79 -0.92 5.61 6.71
C LEU A 79 -2.05 6.33 7.46
N SER A 80 -1.86 7.61 7.78
CA SER A 80 -2.90 8.41 8.44
C SER A 80 -4.13 8.57 7.56
N VAL A 81 -3.94 8.80 6.25
CA VAL A 81 -5.03 8.89 5.28
C VAL A 81 -5.76 7.56 5.14
N ALA A 82 -5.02 6.46 4.99
CA ALA A 82 -5.59 5.12 4.90
C ALA A 82 -6.41 4.76 6.15
N HIS A 83 -5.92 5.10 7.35
CA HIS A 83 -6.66 4.89 8.59
C HIS A 83 -7.96 5.72 8.66
N GLY A 84 -7.92 6.96 8.18
CA GLY A 84 -9.11 7.80 8.03
C GLY A 84 -10.16 7.19 7.11
N GLN A 85 -9.72 6.70 5.94
CA GLN A 85 -10.60 6.03 4.97
C GLN A 85 -11.22 4.74 5.52
N ILE A 86 -10.46 3.94 6.27
CA ILE A 86 -10.97 2.75 6.95
C ILE A 86 -12.07 3.12 7.95
N THR A 87 -11.87 4.19 8.73
CA THR A 87 -12.85 4.67 9.70
C THR A 87 -14.14 5.13 9.01
N GLU A 88 -14.01 5.88 7.91
CA GLU A 88 -15.16 6.30 7.10
C GLU A 88 -15.92 5.10 6.51
N LEU A 89 -15.19 4.09 6.02
CA LEU A 89 -15.78 2.87 5.49
C LEU A 89 -16.60 2.13 6.57
N PHE A 90 -16.07 2.01 7.79
CA PHE A 90 -16.82 1.40 8.90
C PHE A 90 -18.11 2.17 9.22
N SER A 91 -18.09 3.50 9.15
CA SER A 91 -19.30 4.31 9.31
C SER A 91 -20.32 3.99 8.21
N LYS A 92 -19.88 3.96 6.95
CA LYS A 92 -20.76 3.68 5.80
C LYS A 92 -21.37 2.27 5.88
N VAL A 93 -20.58 1.26 6.26
CA VAL A 93 -21.09 -0.11 6.44
C VAL A 93 -22.16 -0.15 7.51
N ARG A 94 -21.95 0.54 8.65
CA ARG A 94 -22.94 0.61 9.72
C ARG A 94 -24.22 1.32 9.28
N ASP A 95 -24.10 2.39 8.51
CA ASP A 95 -25.26 3.10 7.96
C ASP A 95 -26.06 2.23 6.97
N ILE A 96 -25.36 1.45 6.13
CA ILE A 96 -26.00 0.49 5.23
C ILE A 96 -26.75 -0.57 6.04
N GLN A 97 -26.10 -1.13 7.06
CA GLN A 97 -26.71 -2.15 7.92
C GLN A 97 -28.00 -1.63 8.58
N ARG A 98 -27.97 -0.43 9.18
CA ARG A 98 -29.16 0.20 9.77
C ARG A 98 -30.28 0.38 8.74
N LYS A 99 -29.96 0.90 7.56
CA LYS A 99 -30.95 1.10 6.48
C LYS A 99 -31.53 -0.22 5.97
N SER A 100 -30.72 -1.28 5.94
CA SER A 100 -31.19 -2.62 5.57
C SER A 100 -32.16 -3.18 6.62
N GLU A 101 -31.88 -3.01 7.91
CA GLU A 101 -32.80 -3.42 8.99
C GLU A 101 -34.13 -2.66 8.93
N GLU A 102 -34.08 -1.33 8.73
CA GLU A 102 -35.27 -0.50 8.53
C GLU A 102 -36.07 -0.93 7.29
N SER A 103 -35.38 -1.21 6.17
CA SER A 103 -36.01 -1.68 4.93
C SER A 103 -36.63 -3.06 5.10
N GLU A 104 -36.01 -3.96 5.86
CA GLU A 104 -36.56 -5.28 6.13
C GLU A 104 -37.86 -5.16 6.94
N ALA A 105 -37.86 -4.37 8.02
CA ALA A 105 -39.06 -4.14 8.81
C ALA A 105 -40.20 -3.55 7.97
N MET A 106 -39.89 -2.59 7.09
CA MET A 106 -40.87 -2.01 6.17
C MET A 106 -41.45 -3.07 5.21
N VAL A 107 -40.61 -3.92 4.62
CA VAL A 107 -41.05 -4.98 3.70
C VAL A 107 -41.91 -6.01 4.43
N GLN A 108 -41.55 -6.39 5.67
CA GLN A 108 -42.36 -7.31 6.47
C GLN A 108 -43.77 -6.76 6.72
N GLU A 109 -43.91 -5.47 7.02
CA GLU A 109 -45.22 -4.82 7.19
C GLU A 109 -46.02 -4.80 5.87
N ILE A 110 -45.37 -4.49 4.75
CA ILE A 110 -46.01 -4.54 3.42
C ILE A 110 -46.52 -5.97 3.13
N CYS A 111 -45.70 -7.00 3.35
CA CYS A 111 -46.11 -8.39 3.16
C CYS A 111 -47.28 -8.79 4.06
N ARG A 112 -47.30 -8.30 5.31
CA ARG A 112 -48.40 -8.53 6.23
C ARG A 112 -49.71 -7.93 5.70
N ASP A 113 -49.67 -6.72 5.17
CA ASP A 113 -50.85 -6.05 4.64
C ASP A 113 -51.32 -6.64 3.30
N ILE A 114 -50.39 -7.06 2.43
CA ILE A 114 -50.72 -7.86 1.23
C ILE A 114 -51.49 -9.12 1.63
N LYS A 115 -51.05 -9.82 2.67
CA LYS A 115 -51.72 -11.04 3.17
C LYS A 115 -53.12 -10.75 3.70
N LYS A 116 -53.32 -9.64 4.42
CA LYS A 116 -54.67 -9.21 4.86
C LYS A 116 -55.57 -8.92 3.66
N LEU A 117 -55.04 -8.23 2.64
CA LEU A 117 -55.79 -7.90 1.43
C LEU A 117 -56.18 -9.16 0.65
N ASP A 118 -55.30 -10.16 0.59
CA ASP A 118 -55.59 -11.47 -0.03
C ASP A 118 -56.74 -12.19 0.69
N TYR A 119 -56.72 -12.23 2.04
CA TYR A 119 -57.83 -12.78 2.81
C TYR A 119 -59.15 -12.05 2.52
N ALA A 120 -59.14 -10.71 2.52
CA ALA A 120 -60.33 -9.92 2.20
C ALA A 120 -60.86 -10.23 0.79
N LYS A 121 -59.98 -10.28 -0.22
CA LYS A 121 -60.34 -10.65 -1.59
C LYS A 121 -61.00 -12.03 -1.65
N ARG A 122 -60.40 -13.04 -1.01
CA ARG A 122 -60.94 -14.40 -0.97
C ARG A 122 -62.31 -14.46 -0.30
N HIS A 123 -62.48 -13.77 0.84
CA HIS A 123 -63.77 -13.70 1.53
C HIS A 123 -64.84 -13.04 0.66
N LEU A 124 -64.52 -11.94 -0.01
CA LEU A 124 -65.44 -11.27 -0.93
C LEU A 124 -65.80 -12.17 -2.12
N THR A 125 -64.83 -12.83 -2.75
CA THR A 125 -65.10 -13.78 -3.84
C THR A 125 -66.01 -14.91 -3.40
N ASN A 126 -65.80 -15.48 -2.20
CA ASN A 126 -66.65 -16.53 -1.65
C ASN A 126 -68.08 -16.02 -1.40
N SER A 127 -68.23 -14.85 -0.79
CA SER A 127 -69.54 -14.23 -0.53
C SER A 127 -70.30 -13.95 -1.83
N ILE A 128 -69.63 -13.38 -2.85
CA ILE A 128 -70.22 -13.14 -4.18
C ILE A 128 -70.66 -14.46 -4.82
N THR A 129 -69.83 -15.50 -4.74
CA THR A 129 -70.15 -16.82 -5.30
C THR A 129 -71.36 -17.44 -4.61
N ALA A 130 -71.43 -17.35 -3.28
CA ALA A 130 -72.56 -17.85 -2.50
C ALA A 130 -73.85 -17.10 -2.85
N LEU A 131 -73.81 -15.76 -2.91
CA LEU A 131 -74.96 -14.94 -3.31
C LEU A 131 -75.43 -15.28 -4.73
N ARG A 132 -74.50 -15.50 -5.67
CA ARG A 132 -74.85 -15.87 -7.05
C ARG A 132 -75.54 -17.24 -7.12
N ARG A 133 -75.07 -18.22 -6.32
CA ARG A 133 -75.74 -19.53 -6.20
C ARG A 133 -77.12 -19.40 -5.59
N LEU A 134 -77.28 -18.57 -4.55
CA LEU A 134 -78.59 -18.30 -3.95
C LEU A 134 -79.55 -17.67 -4.97
N ALA A 135 -79.10 -16.66 -5.72
CA ALA A 135 -79.90 -16.02 -6.75
C ALA A 135 -80.33 -16.99 -7.87
N MET A 136 -79.46 -17.93 -8.26
CA MET A 136 -79.82 -18.99 -9.21
C MET A 136 -80.88 -19.93 -8.65
N LEU A 137 -80.78 -20.30 -7.36
CA LEU A 137 -81.81 -21.13 -6.71
C LEU A 137 -83.15 -20.41 -6.63
N THR A 138 -83.17 -19.12 -6.28
CA THR A 138 -84.42 -18.34 -6.25
C THR A 138 -85.04 -18.19 -7.63
N ALA A 139 -84.23 -18.01 -8.68
CA ALA A 139 -84.72 -17.90 -10.05
C ALA A 139 -85.22 -19.24 -10.63
N ALA A 140 -84.79 -20.38 -10.07
CA ALA A 140 -85.24 -21.71 -10.50
C ALA A 140 -86.52 -22.19 -9.80
N VAL A 141 -86.87 -21.59 -8.64
CA VAL A 141 -88.08 -21.94 -7.87
C VAL A 141 -89.26 -21.01 -8.14
N THR A 142 -89.03 -19.90 -8.82
CA THR A 142 -90.04 -18.96 -9.35
C THR A 142 -90.27 -19.19 -10.83
#